data_AF-A0A068NSK1-F1
#
_entry.id   AF-A0A068NSK1-F1
#
_cell.length_a   1.000
_cell.length_b   1.000
_cell.length_c   1.000
_cell.angle_alpha   90.00
_cell.angle_beta   90.00
_cell.angle_gamma   90.00
#
_symmetry.space_group_name_H-M   'P 1'
#
loop_
_entity.id
_entity.type
_entity.pdbx_description
1 polymer ?
#
loop_
_entity_poly.entity_id
_entity_poly.type
_entity_poly.pdbx_seq_one_letter_code
_entity_poly.pdbx_strand_id
1 'polypeptide(L)' 'MQKTLDSLEQVGVVSGVVTGRERRVSLNPRYFAQQELGALLTKMSLASPELVEKTAELRRRPRRAGKAL' A
#
# COMPACT_ATOMS: atom_id res chain seq x y z
N MET A 1 4.51 -5.26 -12.05
CA MET A 1 4.31 -4.97 -10.60
C MET A 1 4.21 -6.23 -9.74
N GLN A 2 3.62 -7.34 -10.21
CA GLN A 2 3.44 -8.54 -9.38
C GLN A 2 4.75 -9.15 -8.82
N LYS A 3 5.75 -9.36 -9.69
CA LYS A 3 7.06 -9.94 -9.31
C LYS A 3 7.79 -9.18 -8.19
N THR A 4 7.67 -7.85 -8.17
CA THR A 4 8.31 -7.01 -7.14
C THR A 4 7.64 -7.20 -5.78
N LEU A 5 6.31 -7.28 -5.74
CA LEU A 5 5.57 -7.53 -4.50
C LEU A 5 5.85 -8.93 -3.96
N ASP A 6 5.95 -9.92 -4.84
CA ASP A 6 6.27 -11.29 -4.46
C ASP A 6 7.69 -11.39 -3.86
N SER A 7 8.65 -10.65 -4.43
CA SER A 7 10.02 -10.58 -3.88
C SER A 7 10.06 -9.90 -2.51
N LEU A 8 9.30 -8.82 -2.32
CA LEU A 8 9.22 -8.12 -1.04
C LEU A 8 8.52 -8.95 0.04
N GLU A 9 7.55 -9.78 -0.33
CA GLU A 9 6.88 -10.70 0.58
C GLU A 9 7.78 -11.88 0.95
N GLN A 10 8.56 -12.41 -0.01
CA GLN A 10 9.53 -13.48 0.24
C GLN A 10 10.62 -13.06 1.25
N VAL A 11 11.06 -11.80 1.20
CA VAL A 11 12.03 -11.23 2.15
C VAL A 11 11.34 -10.76 3.45
N GLY A 12 10.01 -10.80 3.52
CA GLY A 12 9.24 -10.47 4.73
C GLY A 12 9.09 -8.99 5.01
N VAL A 13 9.32 -8.11 4.03
CA VAL A 13 9.14 -6.64 4.16
C VAL A 13 7.66 -6.27 4.10
N VAL A 14 6.89 -6.96 3.26
CA VAL A 14 5.44 -6.78 3.12
C VAL A 14 4.71 -8.09 3.41
N SER A 15 3.43 -7.97 3.74
CA SER A 15 2.52 -9.11 3.94
C SER A 15 1.29 -8.92 3.08
N GLY A 16 0.94 -9.94 2.29
CA GLY A 16 -0.29 -9.99 1.51
C GLY A 16 -1.40 -10.75 2.23
N VAL A 17 -2.61 -10.21 2.22
CA VAL A 17 -3.84 -10.89 2.63
C VAL A 17 -4.83 -10.85 1.46
N VAL A 18 -5.31 -12.03 1.06
CA VAL A 18 -6.36 -12.12 0.04
C VAL A 18 -7.71 -11.79 0.69
N THR A 19 -8.44 -10.85 0.12
CA THR A 19 -9.78 -10.43 0.57
C THR A 19 -10.72 -10.45 -0.64
N GLY A 20 -11.55 -11.50 -0.73
CA GLY A 20 -12.38 -11.74 -1.91
C GLY A 20 -11.53 -12.09 -3.14
N ARG A 21 -11.62 -11.29 -4.20
CA ARG A 21 -10.82 -11.44 -5.43
C ARG A 21 -9.57 -10.54 -5.48
N GLU A 22 -9.39 -9.67 -4.48
CA GLU A 22 -8.27 -8.74 -4.40
C GLU A 22 -7.23 -9.20 -3.40
N ARG A 23 -5.95 -8.97 -3.71
CA ARG A 23 -4.83 -9.18 -2.78
C ARG A 23 -4.45 -7.82 -2.19
N ARG A 24 -4.68 -7.65 -0.89
CA ARG A 24 -4.26 -6.47 -0.15
C ARG A 24 -2.85 -6.67 0.36
N VAL A 25 -1.93 -5.78 0.02
CA VAL A 25 -0.54 -5.81 0.51
C VAL A 25 -0.32 -4.65 1.48
N SER A 26 0.29 -4.94 2.63
CA SER A 26 0.70 -3.96 3.64
C SER A 26 2.15 -4.19 4.05
N LEU A 27 2.77 -3.21 4.71
CA LEU A 27 4.03 -3.46 5.42
C LEU A 27 3.82 -4.60 6.44
N ASN A 28 4.81 -5.49 6.53
CA ASN A 28 4.75 -6.60 7.48
C ASN A 28 4.92 -6.04 8.91
N PRO A 29 3.95 -6.24 9.82
CA PRO A 29 4.04 -5.74 11.20
C PRO A 29 5.18 -6.37 12.01
N ARG A 30 5.72 -7.52 11.55
CA ARG A 30 6.86 -8.21 12.19
C ARG A 30 8.21 -7.82 11.58
N TYR A 31 8.24 -6.93 10.60
CA TYR A 31 9.51 -6.47 10.03
C TYR A 31 10.28 -5.65 11.06
N PHE A 32 11.57 -5.93 11.21
CA PHE A 32 12.37 -5.39 12.32
C PHE A 32 12.43 -3.84 12.36
N ALA A 33 12.35 -3.20 11.19
CA ALA A 33 12.37 -1.74 11.04
C ALA A 33 11.03 -1.22 10.48
N GLN A 34 9.91 -1.81 10.89
CA GLN A 34 8.59 -1.45 10.38
C GLN A 34 8.24 0.02 10.64
N GLN A 35 8.61 0.55 11.81
CA GLN A 35 8.29 1.91 12.21
C GLN A 35 9.09 2.93 11.40
N GLU A 36 10.41 2.70 11.27
CA GLU A 36 11.33 3.56 10.54
C GLU A 36 11.03 3.56 9.05
N LEU A 37 10.78 2.38 8.49
CA LEU A 37 10.39 2.23 7.09
C LEU A 37 9.04 2.91 6.83
N GLY A 38 8.07 2.75 7.72
CA GLY A 38 6.78 3.44 7.65
C GLY A 38 6.97 4.96 7.66
N ALA A 39 7.76 5.49 8.59
CA ALA A 39 8.04 6.91 8.71
C ALA A 39 8.76 7.47 7.47
N LEU A 40 9.71 6.72 6.89
CA LEU A 40 10.39 7.10 5.67
C LEU A 40 9.42 7.16 4.48
N LEU A 41 8.59 6.13 4.30
CA LEU A 41 7.60 6.09 3.23
C LEU A 41 6.59 7.24 3.36
N THR A 42 6.18 7.59 4.58
CA THR A 42 5.34 8.77 4.83
C THR A 42 6.05 10.05 4.41
N LYS A 43 7.31 10.25 4.82
CA LYS A 43 8.11 11.42 4.41
C LYS A 43 8.27 11.51 2.88
N MET A 44 8.54 10.38 2.22
CA MET A 44 8.65 10.30 0.76
C MET A 44 7.32 10.67 0.08
N SER A 45 6.19 10.22 0.64
CA SER A 45 4.89 10.60 0.10
C SER A 45 4.65 12.11 0.21
N LEU A 46 5.01 12.73 1.33
CA LEU A 46 4.87 14.18 1.53
C LEU A 46 5.81 14.99 0.61
N ALA A 47 7.00 14.48 0.31
CA ALA A 47 7.99 15.14 -0.53
C ALA A 47 7.67 15.07 -2.04
N SER A 48 6.64 14.32 -2.44
CA SER A 48 6.30 14.12 -3.85
C SER A 48 4.78 14.12 -4.02
N PRO A 49 4.16 15.28 -4.33
CA PRO A 49 2.72 15.40 -4.53
C PRO A 49 2.19 14.40 -5.57
N GLU A 50 2.94 14.16 -6.63
CA GLU A 50 2.60 13.16 -7.66
C GLU A 50 2.52 11.72 -7.12
N LEU A 51 3.33 11.38 -6.11
CA LEU A 51 3.27 10.06 -5.47
C LEU A 51 2.02 9.92 -4.60
N VAL A 52 1.60 11.02 -3.93
CA VAL A 52 0.33 11.07 -3.20
C VAL A 52 -0.86 10.93 -4.15
N GLU A 53 -0.85 11.64 -5.28
CA GLU A 53 -1.92 11.56 -6.27
C GLU A 53 -1.99 10.16 -6.90
N LYS A 54 -0.87 9.60 -7.35
CA LYS A 54 -0.81 8.24 -7.91
C LYS A 54 -1.25 7.17 -6.89
N THR A 55 -0.90 7.33 -5.61
CA THR A 55 -1.39 6.40 -4.56
C THR A 55 -2.84 6.64 -4.19
N ALA A 56 -3.34 7.88 -4.24
CA ALA A 56 -4.75 8.20 -4.05
C ALA A 56 -5.61 7.64 -5.17
N GLU A 57 -5.13 7.66 -6.42
CA GLU A 57 -5.74 7.00 -7.57
C GLU A 57 -5.80 5.48 -7.39
N LEU A 58 -4.70 4.85 -6.94
CA LEU A 58 -4.68 3.42 -6.61
C LEU A 58 -5.60 3.06 -5.43
N ARG A 59 -5.77 3.96 -4.45
CA ARG A 59 -6.72 3.81 -3.33
C ARG A 59 -8.17 4.12 -3.71
N ARG A 60 -8.42 4.67 -4.90
CA ARG A 60 -9.75 5.10 -5.35
C ARG A 60 -10.58 3.90 -5.77
N ARG A 61 -11.01 3.12 -4.78
CA ARG A 61 -12.16 2.23 -4.91
C ARG A 61 -13.34 3.07 -5.41
N PRO A 62 -14.11 2.62 -6.41
CA PRO A 62 -15.22 3.39 -6.94
C PRO A 62 -16.19 3.75 -5.80
N ARG A 63 -16.62 5.01 -5.74
CA ARG A 63 -17.83 5.34 -4.98
C ARG A 63 -18.94 4.49 -5.61
N ARG A 64 -19.51 3.53 -4.88
CA ARG A 64 -20.76 2.90 -5.30
C ARG A 64 -21.74 4.04 -5.56
N ALA A 65 -22.20 4.18 -6.80
CA ALA A 65 -23.32 5.04 -7.14
C ALA A 65 -24.49 4.62 -6.24
N GLY A 66 -24.90 5.49 -5.31
CA GLY A 66 -25.97 5.15 -4.37
C GLY A 66 -25.98 5.84 -3.00
N LYS A 67 -25.12 6.83 -2.71
CA LYS A 67 -25.33 7.71 -1.55
C LYS A 67 -25.59 9.13 -2.02
N ALA A 68 -26.76 9.65 -1.67
CA ALA A 68 -27.19 11.01 -1.93
C ALA A 68 -26.25 12.02 -1.24
N LEU A 69 -26.06 13.14 -1.93
CA LEU A 69 -25.19 14.26 -1.56
C LEU A 69 -25.43 14.74 -0.12
#